data_AF-A0A1D2M680-F1
#
_entry.id   AF-A0A1D2M680-F1
#
_cell.length_a   1.000
_cell.length_b   1.000
_cell.length_c   1.000
_cell.angle_alpha   90.00
_cell.angle_beta   90.00
_cell.angle_gamma   90.00
#
_symmetry.space_group_name_H-M   'P 1'
#
loop_
_entity.id
_entity.type
_entity.pdbx_description
1 polymer ?
#
loop_
_entity_poly.entity_id
_entity_poly.type
_entity_poly.pdbx_seq_one_letter_code
_entity_poly.pdbx_strand_id
1 'polypeptide(L)'
;MSGTVKLNAKEYMSGNENDFPKLAIIDNAVFQGEGATDMDVILDGINTLLEIINSTAMQKLGTVYKQESYPACDGYEFLSREYWTCALPKGFESDYTRVQGISNLRVADASIFPEPPNTNLMGPILMMSEKASEDIKQAWL
;
A
#
# COMPACT_ATOMS: atom_id res chain seq x y z
N MET A 1 2.80 0.04 7.99
CA MET A 1 1.59 -0.79 7.86
C MET A 1 2.01 -2.24 7.70
N SER A 2 1.41 -3.18 8.42
CA SER A 2 1.62 -4.61 8.14
C SER A 2 0.27 -5.32 8.15
N GLY A 3 -0.41 -5.24 7.00
CA GLY A 3 -1.50 -6.14 6.68
C GLY A 3 -0.97 -7.57 6.53
N THR A 4 -1.86 -8.55 6.64
CA THR A 4 -1.45 -9.96 6.52
C THR A 4 -2.28 -10.69 5.47
N VAL A 5 -1.58 -11.43 4.62
CA VAL A 5 -2.19 -12.42 3.73
C VAL A 5 -1.83 -13.79 4.28
N LYS A 6 -2.85 -14.57 4.64
CA LYS A 6 -2.69 -15.89 5.27
C LYS A 6 -3.53 -16.93 4.53
N LEU A 7 -2.98 -18.14 4.42
CA LEU A 7 -3.76 -19.29 3.99
C LEU A 7 -4.69 -19.73 5.14
N ASN A 8 -5.97 -19.91 4.82
CA ASN A 8 -6.93 -20.54 5.71
C ASN A 8 -6.66 -22.06 5.78
N ALA A 9 -5.73 -22.44 6.66
CA ALA A 9 -5.33 -23.84 6.82
C ALA A 9 -6.49 -24.75 7.25
N LYS A 10 -7.51 -24.22 7.94
CA LYS A 10 -8.69 -25.00 8.34
C LYS A 10 -9.55 -25.38 7.13
N GLU A 11 -9.81 -24.41 6.25
CA GLU A 11 -10.54 -24.68 5.00
C GLU A 11 -9.75 -25.60 4.09
N TYR A 12 -8.43 -25.40 3.98
CA TYR A 12 -7.55 -26.29 3.23
C TYR A 12 -7.61 -27.75 3.74
N MET A 13 -7.45 -27.95 5.05
CA MET A 13 -7.48 -29.30 5.65
C MET A 13 -8.86 -29.97 5.61
N SER A 14 -9.94 -29.21 5.37
CA SER A 14 -11.29 -29.76 5.22
C SER A 14 -11.56 -30.39 3.84
N GLY A 15 -10.60 -30.36 2.92
CA GLY A 15 -10.71 -30.92 1.57
C GLY A 15 -11.29 -29.94 0.53
N ASN A 16 -11.55 -28.68 0.91
CA ASN A 16 -11.98 -27.63 0.01
C ASN A 16 -10.79 -26.96 -0.71
N GLU A 17 -10.00 -27.76 -1.44
CA GLU A 17 -8.75 -27.32 -2.06
C GLU A 17 -8.93 -26.35 -3.24
N ASN A 18 -10.13 -26.29 -3.82
CA ASN A 18 -10.43 -25.50 -5.02
C ASN A 18 -11.30 -24.25 -4.75
N ASP A 19 -11.67 -23.99 -3.50
CA ASP A 19 -12.49 -22.82 -3.13
C ASP A 19 -11.58 -21.63 -2.75
N PHE A 20 -10.89 -21.09 -3.76
CA PHE A 20 -9.86 -20.04 -3.57
C PHE A 20 -10.32 -18.83 -2.74
N PRO A 21 -11.56 -18.31 -2.87
CA PRO A 21 -12.04 -17.22 -2.01
C PRO A 21 -12.09 -17.55 -0.51
N LYS A 22 -12.28 -18.82 -0.14
CA LYS A 22 -12.30 -19.26 1.27
C LYS A 22 -10.90 -19.59 1.81
N LEU A 23 -9.99 -19.91 0.90
CA LEU A 23 -8.60 -20.24 1.23
C LEU A 23 -7.75 -19.00 1.55
N ALA A 24 -8.10 -17.82 1.02
CA ALA A 24 -7.38 -16.59 1.29
C ALA A 24 -8.01 -15.82 2.46
N ILE A 25 -7.23 -15.58 3.53
CA ILE A 25 -7.56 -14.61 4.57
C ILE A 25 -6.70 -13.38 4.31
N ILE A 26 -7.35 -12.28 3.95
CA ILE A 26 -6.70 -11.02 3.59
C ILE A 26 -7.11 -9.97 4.61
N ASP A 27 -6.13 -9.50 5.37
CA ASP A 27 -6.26 -8.32 6.21
C ASP A 27 -5.44 -7.18 5.60
N ASN A 28 -6.16 -6.21 5.04
CA ASN A 28 -5.55 -5.08 4.35
C ASN A 28 -4.98 -4.03 5.31
N ALA A 29 -5.27 -4.11 6.62
CA ALA A 29 -4.81 -3.14 7.62
C ALA A 29 -5.00 -1.68 7.16
N VAL A 30 -6.14 -1.39 6.51
CA VAL A 30 -6.41 -0.07 5.90
C VAL A 30 -6.41 1.00 6.99
N PHE A 31 -5.58 2.03 6.82
CA PHE A 31 -5.37 3.11 7.80
C PHE A 31 -4.76 2.64 9.14
N GLN A 32 -4.13 1.47 9.17
CA GLN A 32 -3.52 0.90 10.37
C GLN A 32 -1.99 0.82 10.25
N GLY A 33 -1.27 1.38 11.24
CA GLY A 33 0.19 1.29 11.34
C GLY A 33 0.80 2.39 12.20
N GLU A 34 2.05 2.19 12.61
CA GLU A 34 2.90 3.25 13.17
C GLU A 34 3.41 4.11 12.00
N GLY A 35 2.90 5.34 11.87
CA GLY A 35 3.35 6.26 10.84
C GLY A 35 2.60 7.59 10.83
N ALA A 36 2.96 8.47 9.89
CA ALA A 36 1.95 9.37 9.35
C ALA A 36 0.91 8.41 8.80
N THR A 37 -0.27 8.37 9.40
CA THR A 37 -1.28 7.41 8.99
C THR A 37 -1.60 7.68 7.53
N ASP A 38 -1.95 6.65 6.76
CA ASP A 38 -2.40 6.85 5.37
C ASP A 38 -3.45 7.96 5.26
N MET A 39 -4.23 8.14 6.34
CA MET A 39 -5.18 9.24 6.53
C MET A 39 -4.55 10.63 6.46
N ASP A 40 -3.36 10.82 7.02
CA ASP A 40 -2.69 12.10 7.08
C ASP A 40 -2.15 12.55 5.73
N VAL A 41 -1.63 11.60 4.96
CA VAL A 41 -1.25 11.83 3.56
C VAL A 41 -2.49 12.15 2.71
N ILE A 42 -3.61 11.50 3.00
CA ILE A 42 -4.89 11.81 2.35
C ILE A 42 -5.39 13.19 2.75
N LEU A 43 -5.24 13.60 4.01
CA LEU A 43 -5.63 14.92 4.51
C LEU A 43 -4.76 16.04 3.91
N ASP A 44 -3.45 15.83 3.80
CA ASP A 44 -2.55 16.73 3.07
C ASP A 44 -2.95 16.84 1.59
N GLY A 45 -3.31 15.72 0.97
CA GLY A 45 -3.88 15.68 -0.38
C GLY A 45 -5.18 16.45 -0.50
N ILE A 46 -6.09 16.35 0.48
CA ILE A 46 -7.35 17.10 0.52
C ILE A 46 -7.08 18.60 0.70
N ASN A 47 -6.15 18.99 1.58
CA ASN A 47 -5.79 20.40 1.77
C ASN A 47 -5.19 21.00 0.49
N THR A 48 -4.27 20.27 -0.14
CA THR A 48 -3.73 20.63 -1.46
C THR A 48 -4.84 20.77 -2.49
N LEU A 49 -5.83 19.86 -2.48
CA LEU A 49 -7.00 19.94 -3.37
C LEU A 49 -7.87 21.17 -3.08
N LEU A 50 -8.09 21.53 -1.81
CA LEU A 50 -8.83 22.72 -1.42
C LEU A 50 -8.12 24.01 -1.84
N GLU A 51 -6.79 24.06 -1.73
CA GLU A 51 -5.98 25.16 -2.25
C GLU A 51 -6.10 25.28 -3.78
N ILE A 52 -6.09 24.15 -4.50
CA ILE A 52 -6.33 24.10 -5.95
C ILE A 52 -7.74 24.59 -6.28
N ILE A 53 -8.77 24.16 -5.54
CA ILE A 53 -10.16 24.61 -5.69
C ILE A 53 -10.29 26.12 -5.49
N ASN A 54 -9.54 26.67 -4.52
CA ASN A 54 -9.54 28.10 -4.20
C ASN A 54 -8.67 28.95 -5.15
N SER A 55 -7.94 28.32 -6.07
CA SER A 55 -7.11 29.05 -7.05
C SER A 55 -7.95 29.88 -8.02
N THR A 56 -7.38 30.96 -8.54
CA THR A 56 -8.04 31.84 -9.54
C THR A 56 -8.42 31.12 -10.83
N ALA A 57 -7.77 30.01 -11.17
CA ALA A 57 -8.13 29.19 -12.30
C ALA A 57 -9.42 28.38 -12.03
N MET A 58 -9.53 27.79 -10.84
CA MET A 58 -10.63 26.89 -10.48
C MET A 58 -11.87 27.64 -9.98
N GLN A 59 -11.72 28.79 -9.33
CA GLN A 59 -12.82 29.67 -8.93
C GLN A 59 -13.63 30.19 -10.14
N LYS A 60 -12.99 30.37 -11.31
CA LYS A 60 -13.71 30.74 -12.55
C LYS A 60 -14.76 29.71 -12.97
N LEU A 61 -14.72 28.50 -12.39
CA LEU A 61 -15.64 27.38 -12.66
C LEU A 61 -16.74 27.23 -11.58
N GLY A 62 -16.73 28.00 -10.48
CA GLY A 62 -17.84 28.12 -9.52
C GLY A 62 -18.06 26.96 -8.51
N THR A 63 -17.02 26.40 -7.90
CA THR A 63 -17.09 25.23 -6.99
C THR A 63 -17.14 25.60 -5.48
N VAL A 64 -17.77 24.75 -4.62
CA VAL A 64 -17.96 24.98 -3.15
C VAL A 64 -17.77 23.67 -2.34
N TYR A 65 -17.12 23.73 -1.16
CA TYR A 65 -16.82 22.59 -0.26
C TYR A 65 -17.64 22.61 1.06
N LYS A 66 -17.87 21.45 1.70
CA LYS A 66 -18.70 21.28 2.92
C LYS A 66 -17.97 20.45 4.01
N GLN A 67 -17.99 20.89 5.27
CA GLN A 67 -17.17 20.39 6.40
C GLN A 67 -17.98 19.59 7.45
N GLU A 68 -17.43 18.48 7.98
CA GLU A 68 -17.85 17.81 9.23
C GLU A 68 -16.62 17.22 9.98
N SER A 69 -16.66 17.19 11.32
CA SER A 69 -15.53 16.90 12.24
C SER A 69 -15.59 15.47 12.83
N TYR A 70 -14.45 14.91 13.27
CA TYR A 70 -14.31 13.51 13.70
C TYR A 70 -13.73 13.37 15.13
N PRO A 71 -14.26 12.48 16.00
CA PRO A 71 -14.19 12.64 17.47
C PRO A 71 -13.04 11.92 18.19
N ALA A 72 -12.12 11.28 17.46
CA ALA A 72 -11.19 10.31 18.05
C ALA A 72 -9.86 10.91 18.55
N CYS A 73 -9.54 12.16 18.19
CA CYS A 73 -8.28 12.82 18.54
C CYS A 73 -8.50 14.17 19.22
N ASP A 74 -9.67 14.34 19.86
CA ASP A 74 -10.16 15.57 20.48
C ASP A 74 -9.26 16.12 21.61
N GLY A 75 -8.23 15.37 22.04
CA GLY A 75 -7.33 15.72 23.12
C GLY A 75 -6.01 16.40 22.70
N TYR A 76 -5.70 16.48 21.40
CA TYR A 76 -4.51 17.15 20.88
C TYR A 76 -4.92 18.31 19.98
N GLU A 77 -4.13 19.39 19.98
CA GLU A 77 -4.40 20.52 19.10
C GLU A 77 -4.28 20.05 17.65
N PHE A 78 -5.35 20.24 16.88
CA PHE A 78 -5.41 19.89 15.48
C PHE A 78 -4.19 20.50 14.76
N LEU A 79 -3.35 19.64 14.15
CA LEU A 79 -2.08 19.96 13.45
C LEU A 79 -0.78 19.97 14.30
N SER A 80 -0.79 19.61 15.58
CA SER A 80 0.42 19.70 16.43
C SER A 80 1.49 18.62 16.17
N ARG A 81 2.76 18.97 16.40
CA ARG A 81 3.93 18.09 16.18
C ARG A 81 3.92 16.81 17.02
N GLU A 82 3.36 16.88 18.22
CA GLU A 82 3.27 15.78 19.18
C GLU A 82 2.30 14.69 18.70
N TYR A 83 1.26 15.09 17.95
CA TYR A 83 0.41 14.17 17.18
C TYR A 83 1.23 13.41 16.13
N TRP A 84 2.17 14.09 15.48
CA TRP A 84 2.98 13.57 14.36
C TRP A 84 4.24 12.80 14.75
N THR A 85 4.63 12.79 16.02
CA THR A 85 5.84 12.09 16.49
C THR A 85 5.53 10.65 16.93
N CYS A 86 4.25 10.33 17.16
CA CYS A 86 3.71 8.98 17.43
C CYS A 86 3.80 8.04 16.20
N ALA A 87 4.43 8.50 15.13
CA ALA A 87 4.23 8.03 13.78
C ALA A 87 5.38 7.12 13.25
N LEU A 88 6.56 7.59 12.85
CA LEU A 88 7.35 6.84 11.83
C LEU A 88 8.64 6.14 12.34
N PRO A 89 9.07 4.99 11.73
CA PRO A 89 10.19 4.98 10.73
C PRO A 89 10.23 3.84 9.62
N LYS A 90 11.33 3.76 8.80
CA LYS A 90 11.54 3.43 7.32
C LYS A 90 12.39 2.15 6.88
N GLY A 91 12.43 1.77 5.56
CA GLY A 91 13.64 1.37 4.72
C GLY A 91 13.70 0.04 3.85
N PHE A 92 14.37 0.01 2.64
CA PHE A 92 14.39 -1.04 1.53
C PHE A 92 15.79 -1.56 0.98
N GLU A 93 15.92 -2.83 0.49
CA GLU A 93 17.14 -3.51 -0.10
C GLU A 93 16.88 -4.67 -1.14
N SER A 94 17.77 -5.02 -2.10
CA SER A 94 17.46 -5.63 -3.43
C SER A 94 17.64 -7.16 -3.73
N ASP A 95 16.78 -8.08 -3.27
CA ASP A 95 16.79 -9.48 -3.81
C ASP A 95 15.43 -10.25 -3.80
N TYR A 96 14.35 -9.63 -4.30
CA TYR A 96 12.97 -10.07 -3.98
C TYR A 96 12.32 -11.16 -4.87
N THR A 97 12.92 -11.64 -5.96
CA THR A 97 12.19 -12.56 -6.88
C THR A 97 12.28 -14.03 -6.51
N ARG A 98 13.21 -14.43 -5.63
CA ARG A 98 13.40 -15.83 -5.23
C ARG A 98 12.66 -16.12 -3.92
N VAL A 99 11.98 -17.25 -3.88
CA VAL A 99 11.33 -17.70 -2.63
C VAL A 99 12.41 -18.21 -1.68
N GLN A 100 12.49 -17.60 -0.50
CA GLN A 100 13.47 -17.98 0.51
C GLN A 100 13.29 -19.45 0.92
N GLY A 101 14.38 -20.21 0.94
CA GLY A 101 14.37 -21.62 1.34
C GLY A 101 13.85 -22.61 0.29
N ILE A 102 13.41 -22.16 -0.89
CA ILE A 102 12.94 -23.04 -1.98
C ILE A 102 13.79 -22.82 -3.24
N SER A 103 14.45 -23.87 -3.72
CA SER A 103 15.18 -23.83 -4.98
C SER A 103 14.24 -23.87 -6.18
N ASN A 104 14.63 -23.19 -7.27
CA ASN A 104 13.90 -23.17 -8.54
C ASN A 104 12.46 -22.62 -8.48
N LEU A 105 12.12 -21.87 -7.44
CA LEU A 105 10.84 -21.17 -7.31
C LEU A 105 11.05 -19.66 -7.23
N ARG A 106 10.26 -18.92 -8.01
CA ARG A 106 10.27 -17.46 -8.07
C ARG A 106 8.85 -16.91 -8.08
N VAL A 107 8.69 -15.68 -7.61
CA VAL A 107 7.45 -14.90 -7.72
C VAL A 107 7.78 -13.64 -8.51
N ALA A 108 6.94 -13.29 -9.49
CA ALA A 108 7.15 -12.17 -10.40
C ALA A 108 5.82 -11.48 -10.68
N ASP A 109 5.27 -10.84 -9.65
CA ASP A 109 4.04 -10.05 -9.70
C ASP A 109 4.17 -8.85 -8.75
N ALA A 110 3.07 -8.13 -8.48
CA ALA A 110 3.09 -6.97 -7.59
C ALA A 110 3.37 -7.31 -6.11
N SER A 111 3.25 -8.58 -5.69
CA SER A 111 3.43 -8.99 -4.29
C SER A 111 4.88 -8.95 -3.83
N ILE A 112 5.82 -8.90 -4.77
CA ILE A 112 7.26 -8.82 -4.47
C ILE A 112 7.70 -7.39 -4.10
N PHE A 113 6.85 -6.38 -4.36
CA PHE A 113 7.15 -5.01 -3.96
C PHE A 113 6.97 -4.89 -2.44
N PRO A 114 8.03 -4.60 -1.67
CA PRO A 114 7.91 -4.42 -0.23
C PRO A 114 7.26 -3.09 0.15
N GLU A 115 7.39 -2.06 -0.70
CA GLU A 115 6.61 -0.83 -0.61
C GLU A 115 6.05 -0.52 -2.01
N PRO A 116 4.77 -0.10 -2.12
CA PRO A 116 4.18 0.22 -3.42
C PRO A 116 4.90 1.43 -4.03
N PRO A 117 5.36 1.36 -5.29
CA PRO A 117 5.97 2.51 -5.96
C PRO A 117 4.92 3.61 -6.15
N ASN A 118 5.35 4.86 -6.01
CA ASN A 118 4.48 6.04 -6.17
C ASN A 118 4.17 6.33 -7.65
N THR A 119 3.41 5.44 -8.31
CA THR A 119 2.96 5.55 -9.70
C THR A 119 1.84 4.54 -9.98
N ASN A 120 1.26 4.58 -11.18
CA ASN A 120 0.42 3.49 -11.65
C ASN A 120 1.27 2.21 -11.78
N LEU A 121 0.86 1.16 -11.08
CA LEU A 121 1.62 -0.08 -10.94
C LEU A 121 1.89 -0.83 -12.26
N MET A 122 1.16 -0.55 -13.34
CA MET A 122 1.35 -1.24 -14.63
C MET A 122 2.79 -1.12 -15.14
N GLY A 123 3.38 0.07 -15.08
CA GLY A 123 4.76 0.30 -15.53
C GLY A 123 5.80 -0.48 -14.71
N PRO A 124 5.84 -0.31 -13.38
CA PRO A 124 6.72 -1.08 -12.50
C PRO A 124 6.56 -2.61 -12.65
N ILE A 125 5.33 -3.12 -12.79
CA ILE A 125 5.09 -4.56 -12.98
C ILE A 125 5.70 -5.05 -14.30
N LEU A 126 5.52 -4.30 -15.41
CA LEU A 126 6.11 -4.66 -16.70
C LEU A 126 7.64 -4.66 -16.64
N MET A 127 8.25 -3.63 -16.03
CA MET A 127 9.70 -3.55 -15.86
C MET A 127 10.24 -4.72 -15.03
N MET A 128 9.57 -5.06 -13.92
CA MET A 128 9.95 -6.20 -13.08
C MET A 128 9.77 -7.53 -13.82
N SER A 129 8.75 -7.65 -14.67
CA SER A 129 8.52 -8.85 -15.50
C SER A 129 9.65 -9.02 -16.52
N GLU A 130 10.10 -7.94 -17.15
CA GLU A 130 11.25 -7.95 -18.06
C GLU A 130 12.53 -8.34 -17.34
N LYS A 131 12.80 -7.74 -16.17
CA LYS A 131 13.94 -8.09 -15.33
C LYS A 131 13.91 -9.54 -14.87
N ALA A 132 12.75 -10.04 -14.44
CA ALA A 132 12.58 -11.43 -14.04
C ALA A 132 12.81 -12.40 -15.21
N SER A 133 12.35 -12.04 -16.42
CA SER A 133 12.61 -12.81 -17.64
C SER A 133 14.11 -12.88 -17.95
N GLU A 134 14.83 -11.77 -17.82
CA GLU A 134 16.28 -11.74 -17.99
C GLU A 134 17.01 -12.58 -16.92
N ASP A 135 16.60 -12.47 -15.66
CA ASP A 135 17.19 -13.25 -14.55
C ASP A 135 16.91 -14.75 -14.65
N ILE A 136 15.80 -15.11 -15.30
CA ILE A 136 15.50 -16.50 -15.66
C ILE A 136 16.47 -16.90 -16.78
N LYS A 137 16.53 -16.18 -17.91
CA LYS A 137 17.43 -16.51 -19.02
C LYS A 137 18.88 -16.69 -18.57
N GLN A 138 19.41 -15.78 -17.76
CA GLN A 138 20.78 -15.86 -17.21
C GLN A 138 21.00 -17.05 -16.29
N ALA A 139 19.96 -17.54 -15.60
CA ALA A 139 20.07 -18.74 -14.78
C ALA A 139 20.03 -20.04 -15.60
N TRP A 140 19.64 -19.98 -16.87
CA TRP A 140 19.54 -21.12 -17.79
C TRP A 140 20.63 -21.15 -18.88
N LEU A 141 21.46 -20.10 -18.96
CA LEU A 141 22.63 -19.99 -19.86
C LEU A 141 23.92 -20.20 -19.08
#